data_AF-A0A7X9J903-F1
#
_entry.id   AF-A0A7X9J903-F1
#
_cell.length_a   1.000
_cell.length_b   1.000
_cell.length_c   1.000
_cell.angle_alpha   90.00
_cell.angle_beta   90.00
_cell.angle_gamma   90.00
#
_symmetry.space_group_name_H-M   'P 1'
#
loop_
_entity.id
_entity.type
_entity.pdbx_description
1 polymer ?
#
loop_
_entity_poly.entity_id
_entity_poly.type
_entity_poly.pdbx_seq_one_letter_code
_entity_poly.pdbx_strand_id
1 'polypeptide(L)'
;MQPVEIRPSIYWVGVNDRHIELFEGLWPVHDEGVSYNSYLIKDEKNIIIDLASEMSTDKLVEQIETIVPVADLDYVVVNHMEPDHSGALKTLLMLAPKITILGTAKTRDMLESFYG
;
A
#
# COMPACT_ATOMS: atom_id res chain seq x y z
N MET A 1 9.04 -0.17 11.10
CA MET A 1 10.24 -0.90 10.61
C MET A 1 11.02 0.07 9.74
N GLN A 2 12.20 -0.25 9.22
CA GLN A 2 12.83 0.58 8.18
C GLN A 2 12.56 -0.09 6.83
N PRO A 3 12.38 0.65 5.73
CA PRO A 3 12.24 0.04 4.42
C PRO A 3 13.45 -0.81 4.07
N VAL A 4 13.22 -1.85 3.28
CA VAL A 4 14.28 -2.77 2.86
C VAL A 4 14.50 -2.60 1.36
N GLU A 5 15.69 -2.16 0.95
CA GLU A 5 16.07 -2.15 -0.46
C GLU A 5 16.26 -3.60 -0.94
N ILE A 6 15.33 -4.10 -1.75
CA ILE A 6 15.34 -5.48 -2.24
C ILE A 6 16.14 -5.62 -3.55
N ARG A 7 16.24 -4.52 -4.30
CA ARG A 7 17.07 -4.32 -5.49
C ARG A 7 17.40 -2.83 -5.59
N PRO A 8 18.44 -2.43 -6.36
CA PRO A 8 18.74 -1.02 -6.57
C PRO A 8 17.47 -0.24 -6.94
N SER A 9 17.16 0.79 -6.14
CA SER A 9 15.99 1.66 -6.32
C SER A 9 14.60 1.02 -6.12
N ILE A 10 14.53 -0.23 -5.65
CA ILE A 10 13.28 -0.93 -5.35
C ILE A 10 13.26 -1.32 -3.88
N TYR A 11 12.27 -0.81 -3.16
CA TYR A 11 12.16 -0.91 -1.73
C TYR A 11 10.88 -1.65 -1.35
N TRP A 12 10.99 -2.59 -0.44
CA TRP A 12 9.83 -3.06 0.32
C TRP A 12 9.50 -2.03 1.39
N VAL A 13 8.28 -1.50 1.35
CA VAL A 13 7.72 -0.50 2.28
C VAL A 13 6.45 -1.03 2.96
N GLY A 14 6.29 -2.36 2.98
CA GLY A 14 5.13 -3.04 3.55
C GLY A 14 5.04 -2.96 5.07
N VAL A 15 3.96 -3.55 5.60
CA VAL A 15 3.66 -3.57 7.03
C VAL A 15 3.48 -5.01 7.51
N ASN A 16 4.24 -5.39 8.54
CA ASN A 16 4.01 -6.63 9.27
C ASN A 16 2.96 -6.38 10.35
N ASP A 17 1.80 -7.01 10.21
CA ASP A 17 0.74 -6.97 11.20
C ASP A 17 0.80 -8.19 12.12
N ARG A 18 0.86 -7.91 13.42
CA ARG A 18 0.89 -8.89 14.51
C ARG A 18 -0.28 -8.70 15.48
N HIS A 19 -1.27 -7.88 15.11
CA HIS A 19 -2.40 -7.54 15.98
C HIS A 19 -3.66 -8.31 15.62
N ILE A 20 -3.81 -8.74 14.36
CA ILE A 20 -4.97 -9.53 13.95
C ILE A 20 -4.87 -10.96 14.49
N GLU A 21 -5.98 -11.45 15.04
CA GLU A 21 -6.10 -12.83 15.54
C GLU A 21 -6.49 -13.79 14.42
N LEU A 22 -7.32 -13.30 13.49
CA LEU A 22 -7.88 -14.05 12.37
C LEU A 22 -7.63 -13.28 11.08
N PHE A 23 -6.97 -13.90 10.11
CA PHE A 23 -6.94 -13.43 8.73
C PHE A 23 -8.32 -13.70 8.10
N GLU A 24 -8.88 -12.70 7.40
CA GLU A 24 -10.22 -12.75 6.78
C GLU A 24 -11.34 -13.24 7.73
N GLY A 25 -11.15 -13.11 9.04
CA GLY A 25 -12.11 -13.58 10.05
C GLY A 25 -12.21 -15.10 10.19
N LEU A 26 -11.32 -15.88 9.56
CA LEU A 26 -11.42 -17.35 9.51
C LEU A 26 -10.13 -18.05 9.93
N TRP A 27 -8.97 -17.60 9.46
CA TRP A 27 -7.71 -18.31 9.64
C TRP A 27 -6.93 -17.76 10.83
N PRO A 28 -6.64 -18.57 11.87
CA PRO A 28 -5.85 -18.11 13.01
C PRO A 28 -4.44 -17.73 12.58
N VAL A 29 -4.01 -16.53 12.96
CA VAL A 29 -2.68 -15.98 12.65
C VAL A 29 -2.06 -15.27 13.87
N HIS A 30 -2.53 -15.55 15.08
CA HIS A 30 -2.08 -14.86 16.31
C HIS A 30 -0.60 -15.12 16.64
N ASP A 31 -0.08 -16.30 16.28
CA ASP A 31 1.33 -16.65 16.53
C ASP A 31 2.27 -16.04 15.48
N GLU A 32 1.91 -16.11 14.19
CA GLU A 32 2.78 -15.69 13.08
C GLU A 32 2.46 -14.32 12.50
N GLY A 33 1.25 -13.81 12.65
CA GLY A 33 0.71 -12.61 12.00
C GLY A 33 0.68 -12.67 10.47
N VAL A 34 0.50 -11.51 9.82
CA VAL A 34 0.51 -11.35 8.36
C VAL A 34 1.41 -10.20 7.92
N SER A 35 1.70 -10.14 6.62
CA SER A 35 2.42 -9.02 6.00
C SER A 35 1.63 -8.45 4.84
N TYR A 36 1.35 -7.15 4.87
CA TYR A 36 0.85 -6.40 3.73
C TYR A 36 2.05 -5.88 2.95
N ASN A 37 2.32 -6.48 1.80
CA ASN A 37 3.52 -6.18 1.02
C ASN A 37 3.23 -5.07 0.00
N SER A 38 3.93 -3.96 0.16
CA SER A 38 3.91 -2.83 -0.78
C SER A 38 5.33 -2.52 -1.23
N TYR A 39 5.50 -2.10 -2.49
CA TYR A 39 6.82 -1.87 -3.08
C TYR A 39 6.93 -0.47 -3.67
N LEU A 40 7.94 0.28 -3.25
CA LEU A 40 8.27 1.60 -3.77
C LEU A 40 9.41 1.48 -4.78
N ILE A 41 9.20 1.96 -5.99
CA ILE A 41 10.22 2.13 -7.03
C ILE A 41 10.57 3.62 -7.09
N LYS A 42 11.85 3.95 -6.89
CA LYS A 42 12.38 5.31 -6.91
C LYS A 42 13.23 5.54 -8.16
N ASP A 43 12.71 6.30 -9.11
CA ASP A 43 13.41 6.63 -10.35
C ASP A 43 13.02 8.05 -10.80
N GLU A 44 13.18 8.39 -12.09
CA GLU A 44 12.59 9.60 -12.70
C GLU A 44 11.08 9.74 -12.41
N LYS A 45 10.41 8.61 -12.15
CA LYS A 45 9.06 8.51 -11.64
C LYS A 45 9.02 7.66 -10.37
N ASN A 46 8.34 8.15 -9.34
CA ASN A 46 8.15 7.42 -8.11
C ASN A 46 6.84 6.62 -8.17
N ILE A 47 6.94 5.30 -8.00
CA ILE A 47 5.81 4.37 -8.18
C ILE A 47 5.64 3.54 -6.90
N ILE A 48 4.43 3.52 -6.34
CA ILE A 48 4.06 2.59 -5.27
C ILE A 48 3.20 1.46 -5.85
N ILE A 49 3.54 0.22 -5.56
CA ILE A 49 2.82 -0.99 -5.99
C ILE A 49 2.12 -1.60 -4.79
N ASP A 50 0.78 -1.67 -4.90
CA ASP A 50 -0.17 -1.99 -3.83
C ASP A 50 0.05 -1.13 -2.56
N LEU A 51 -0.89 -1.22 -1.63
CA LEU A 51 -0.82 -0.51 -0.36
C LEU A 51 -1.01 -1.52 0.78
N ALA A 52 -1.65 -1.09 1.86
CA ALA A 52 -1.94 -1.89 3.03
C ALA A 52 -3.37 -1.65 3.49
N SER A 53 -3.76 -2.36 4.56
CA SER A 53 -5.02 -2.13 5.25
C SER A 53 -5.15 -0.71 5.77
N GLU A 54 -6.38 -0.23 5.93
CA GLU A 54 -6.66 1.11 6.47
C GLU A 54 -5.98 1.33 7.82
N MET A 55 -5.99 0.31 8.70
CA MET A 55 -5.33 0.33 10.01
C MET A 55 -3.81 0.43 9.95
N SER A 56 -3.20 0.11 8.80
CA SER A 56 -1.76 0.15 8.56
C SER A 56 -1.31 1.38 7.77
N THR A 57 -2.23 2.28 7.43
CA THR A 57 -1.97 3.46 6.59
C THR A 57 -0.84 4.33 7.13
N ASP A 58 -0.87 4.69 8.41
CA ASP A 58 0.13 5.58 9.00
C ASP A 58 1.55 4.99 8.92
N LYS A 59 1.66 3.68 9.17
CA LYS A 59 2.94 2.96 9.06
C LYS A 59 3.44 2.91 7.62
N LEU A 60 2.55 2.63 6.67
CA LEU A 60 2.90 2.62 5.24
C LEU A 60 3.40 4.00 4.79
N VAL A 61 2.68 5.07 5.15
CA VAL A 61 3.08 6.44 4.81
C VAL A 61 4.43 6.79 5.46
N GLU A 62 4.64 6.42 6.73
CA GLU A 62 5.94 6.59 7.39
C GLU A 62 7.06 5.87 6.64
N GLN A 63 6.85 4.63 6.18
CA GLN A 63 7.85 3.91 5.38
C GLN A 63 8.18 4.65 4.08
N ILE A 64 7.17 5.11 3.34
CA ILE A 64 7.34 5.82 2.06
C ILE A 64 8.14 7.12 2.28
N GLU A 65 7.75 7.92 3.26
CA GLU A 65 8.36 9.22 3.62
C GLU A 65 9.84 9.12 3.97
N THR A 66 10.32 7.96 4.41
CA THR A 66 11.76 7.75 4.65
C THR A 66 12.60 7.69 3.36
N ILE A 67 11.97 7.45 2.20
CA ILE A 67 12.65 7.28 0.90
C ILE A 67 12.38 8.46 -0.05
N VAL A 68 11.11 8.89 -0.13
CA VAL A 68 10.63 10.03 -0.92
C VAL A 68 9.44 10.69 -0.21
N PRO A 69 9.22 12.01 -0.37
CA PRO A 69 7.98 12.64 0.08
C PRO A 69 6.77 11.94 -0.57
N VAL A 70 5.74 11.59 0.21
CA VAL A 70 4.58 10.87 -0.33
C VAL A 70 3.87 11.66 -1.43
N ALA A 71 3.90 13.00 -1.33
CA ALA A 71 3.34 13.91 -2.32
C ALA A 71 4.06 13.88 -3.68
N ASP A 72 5.28 13.33 -3.73
CA ASP A 72 6.09 13.19 -4.94
C ASP A 72 5.87 11.83 -5.64
N LEU A 73 4.91 11.01 -5.18
CA LEU A 73 4.49 9.81 -5.88
C LEU A 73 3.76 10.17 -7.19
N ASP A 74 4.25 9.64 -8.30
CA ASP A 74 3.65 9.85 -9.61
C ASP A 74 2.53 8.83 -9.89
N TYR A 75 2.74 7.58 -9.45
CA TYR A 75 1.82 6.48 -9.74
C TYR A 75 1.57 5.58 -8.52
N VAL A 76 0.33 5.11 -8.40
CA VAL A 76 -0.03 3.95 -7.57
C VAL A 76 -0.54 2.85 -8.47
N VAL A 77 0.12 1.69 -8.43
CA VAL A 77 -0.32 0.48 -9.12
C VAL A 77 -1.20 -0.32 -8.17
N VAL A 78 -2.45 -0.57 -8.56
CA VAL A 78 -3.41 -1.38 -7.80
C VAL A 78 -3.60 -2.71 -8.52
N ASN A 79 -2.98 -3.76 -7.98
CA ASN A 79 -3.09 -5.11 -8.53
C ASN A 79 -4.38 -5.81 -8.08
N HIS A 80 -4.75 -5.60 -6.81
CA HIS A 80 -5.90 -6.22 -6.15
C HIS A 80 -6.65 -5.20 -5.31
N MET A 81 -7.96 -5.35 -5.21
CA MET A 81 -8.85 -4.33 -4.65
C MET A 81 -9.33 -4.63 -3.23
N GLU A 82 -8.98 -5.79 -2.67
CA GLU A 82 -9.39 -6.14 -1.31
C GLU A 82 -8.81 -5.15 -0.28
N PRO A 83 -9.58 -4.79 0.78
CA PRO A 83 -9.21 -3.69 1.67
C PRO A 83 -7.88 -3.85 2.41
N ASP A 84 -7.32 -5.04 2.49
CA ASP A 84 -6.00 -5.30 3.06
C ASP A 84 -4.84 -4.85 2.15
N HIS A 85 -5.13 -4.57 0.87
CA HIS A 85 -4.20 -4.00 -0.11
C HIS A 85 -4.59 -2.60 -0.57
N SER A 86 -5.88 -2.25 -0.54
CA SER A 86 -6.41 -1.00 -1.07
C SER A 86 -6.86 -0.01 0.03
N GLY A 87 -6.90 -0.45 1.29
CA GLY A 87 -7.47 0.33 2.40
C GLY A 87 -6.82 1.69 2.64
N ALA A 88 -5.52 1.82 2.36
CA ALA A 88 -4.80 3.09 2.50
C ALA A 88 -5.01 4.07 1.31
N LEU A 89 -5.71 3.66 0.25
CA LEU A 89 -5.78 4.43 -1.00
C LEU A 89 -6.40 5.82 -0.81
N LYS A 90 -7.51 5.93 -0.08
CA LYS A 90 -8.17 7.23 0.13
C LYS A 90 -7.24 8.23 0.82
N THR A 91 -6.50 7.79 1.82
CA THR A 91 -5.49 8.63 2.51
C THR A 91 -4.34 8.98 1.59
N LEU A 92 -3.85 8.01 0.80
CA LEU A 92 -2.80 8.28 -0.19
C LEU A 92 -3.21 9.37 -1.19
N LEU A 93 -4.44 9.33 -1.72
CA LEU A 93 -4.94 10.34 -2.66
C LEU A 93 -5.08 11.74 -2.03
N MET A 94 -5.35 11.81 -0.72
CA MET A 94 -5.36 13.10 0.00
C MET A 94 -3.95 13.68 0.15
N LEU A 95 -2.95 12.83 0.42
CA LEU A 95 -1.57 13.24 0.62
C LEU A 95 -0.82 13.49 -0.71
N ALA A 96 -1.17 12.75 -1.76
CA ALA A 96 -0.58 12.82 -3.09
C ALA A 96 -1.66 13.13 -4.15
N PRO A 97 -2.24 14.34 -4.16
CA PRO A 97 -3.40 14.67 -5.00
C PRO A 97 -3.13 14.64 -6.52
N LYS A 98 -1.87 14.54 -6.94
CA LYS A 98 -1.46 14.45 -8.35
C LYS A 98 -1.17 13.02 -8.81
N ILE A 99 -1.22 12.05 -7.90
CA ILE A 99 -0.88 10.65 -8.20
C ILE A 99 -1.87 10.07 -9.22
N THR A 100 -1.36 9.29 -10.16
CA THR A 100 -2.18 8.57 -11.13
C THR A 100 -2.38 7.11 -10.70
N ILE A 101 -3.63 6.66 -10.65
CA ILE A 101 -3.95 5.26 -10.36
C ILE A 101 -3.78 4.43 -11.64
N LEU A 102 -2.98 3.37 -11.57
CA LEU A 102 -2.81 2.37 -12.62
C LEU A 102 -3.43 1.05 -12.16
N GLY A 103 -4.33 0.49 -12.97
CA GLY A 103 -5.00 -0.77 -12.68
C GLY A 103 -5.71 -1.30 -13.91
N THR A 104 -6.44 -2.40 -13.74
CA THR A 104 -7.27 -2.97 -14.81
C THR A 104 -8.54 -2.15 -15.03
N ALA A 105 -9.25 -2.38 -16.13
CA ALA A 105 -10.56 -1.76 -16.35
C ALA A 105 -11.55 -2.03 -15.19
N LYS A 106 -11.45 -3.21 -14.57
CA LYS A 106 -12.29 -3.62 -13.43
C LYS A 106 -11.95 -2.85 -12.15
N THR A 107 -10.71 -2.40 -11.99
CA THR A 107 -10.27 -1.59 -10.84
C THR A 107 -11.13 -0.34 -10.68
N ARG A 108 -11.49 0.34 -11.78
CA ARG A 108 -12.35 1.53 -11.73
C ARG A 108 -13.70 1.27 -11.08
N ASP A 109 -14.40 0.24 -11.55
CA ASP A 109 -15.76 -0.06 -11.07
C ASP A 109 -15.72 -0.58 -9.61
N MET A 110 -14.64 -1.27 -9.22
CA MET A 110 -14.42 -1.70 -7.84
C MET A 110 -14.06 -0.52 -6.92
N LEU A 111 -13.25 0.44 -7.38
CA LEU A 111 -12.94 1.65 -6.61
C LEU A 111 -14.21 2.41 -6.25
N GLU A 112 -15.12 2.59 -7.21
CA GLU A 112 -16.42 3.21 -6.96
C GLU A 112 -17.23 2.40 -5.93
N SER A 113 -17.23 1.07 -6.06
CA SER A 113 -17.99 0.19 -5.15
C SER A 113 -17.48 0.18 -3.71
N PHE A 114 -16.15 0.28 -3.52
CA PHE A 114 -15.54 0.25 -2.19
C PHE A 114 -15.43 1.65 -1.57
N TYR A 115 -15.21 2.69 -2.37
CA TYR A 115 -14.77 4.01 -1.90
C TYR A 115 -15.50 5.21 -2.52
N GLY A 116 -16.43 4.98 -3.47
CA GLY A 116 -17.24 6.01 -4.14
C GLY A 116 -18.41 6.53 -3.31
#